data_AF-A0A1I1ML73-F1
#
_entry.id   AF-A0A1I1ML73-F1
#
_cell.length_a   1.000
_cell.length_b   1.000
_cell.length_c   1.000
_cell.angle_alpha   90.00
_cell.angle_beta   90.00
_cell.angle_gamma   90.00
#
_symmetry.space_group_name_H-M   'P 1'
#
loop_
_entity.id
_entity.type
_entity.pdbx_description
1 polymer ?
#
loop_
_entity_poly.entity_id
_entity_poly.type
_entity_poly.pdbx_seq_one_letter_code
_entity_poly.pdbx_strand_id
1 'polypeptide(L)'
;MGGDALIWIVLLVSLLCLNIMAISLHQKNKMPLWLSGICISVIGPIIAFMSGSIFIKMAHNEGSTGEGAGIGAAFIGLIIVANGILYFVIGIIRAIVKFAKRKVI
;
A
#
# COMPACT_ATOMS: atom_id res chain seq x y z
N MET A 1 3.56 24.21 -8.35
CA MET A 1 4.55 23.19 -7.96
C MET A 1 4.21 22.49 -6.62
N GLY A 2 3.00 22.62 -6.06
CA GLY A 2 2.65 22.06 -4.74
C GLY A 2 1.88 20.73 -4.75
N GLY A 3 1.09 20.45 -5.79
CA GLY A 3 0.26 19.24 -5.89
C GLY A 3 1.08 17.94 -5.98
N ASP A 4 2.21 17.98 -6.70
CA ASP A 4 3.07 16.80 -6.87
C ASP A 4 3.73 16.40 -5.55
N ALA A 5 4.14 17.38 -4.73
CA ALA A 5 4.75 17.12 -3.43
C ALA A 5 3.77 16.45 -2.45
N LEU A 6 2.49 16.82 -2.49
CA LEU A 6 1.45 16.21 -1.66
C LEU A 6 1.25 14.73 -2.01
N ILE A 7 1.25 14.39 -3.30
CA ILE A 7 1.14 13.00 -3.77
C ILE A 7 2.29 12.17 -3.21
N TRP A 8 3.53 12.67 -3.30
CA TRP A 8 4.71 11.98 -2.78
C TRP A 8 4.69 11.82 -1.25
N ILE A 9 4.25 12.84 -0.51
CA ILE A 9 4.14 12.77 0.95
C ILE A 9 3.10 11.73 1.37
N VAL A 10 1.91 11.74 0.76
CA VAL A 10 0.85 10.77 1.06
C VAL A 10 1.30 9.34 0.74
N LEU A 11 1.98 9.16 -0.39
CA LEU A 11 2.57 7.87 -0.76
C LEU A 11 3.58 7.39 0.29
N LEU A 12 4.54 8.24 0.66
CA LEU A 12 5.62 7.91 1.57
C LEU A 12 5.08 7.57 2.98
N VAL A 13 4.15 8.37 3.50
CA VAL A 13 3.52 8.13 4.80
C VAL A 13 2.70 6.84 4.78
N SER A 14 1.93 6.61 3.72
CA SER A 14 1.12 5.38 3.58
C SER A 14 2.01 4.14 3.54
N LEU A 15 3.09 4.14 2.75
CA LEU A 15 4.03 3.03 2.67
C LEU A 15 4.74 2.77 4.01
N LEU A 16 5.21 3.83 4.68
CA LEU A 16 5.82 3.70 6.01
C LEU A 16 4.86 3.09 7.02
N CYS A 17 3.64 3.61 7.13
CA CYS A 17 2.63 3.08 8.05
C CYS A 17 2.30 1.62 7.76
N LEU A 18 2.01 1.29 6.49
CA LEU A 18 1.63 -0.07 6.09
C LEU A 18 2.78 -1.07 6.32
N ASN A 19 4.01 -0.68 6.03
CA ASN A 19 5.19 -1.53 6.23
C ASN A 19 5.50 -1.73 7.71
N ILE A 20 5.47 -0.67 8.52
CA ILE A 20 5.68 -0.76 9.97
C ILE A 20 4.61 -1.67 10.59
N MET A 21 3.34 -1.50 10.20
CA MET A 21 2.25 -2.35 10.67
C MET A 21 2.46 -3.81 10.28
N ALA A 22 2.77 -4.09 9.01
CA ALA A 22 3.01 -5.46 8.55
C ALA A 22 4.17 -6.14 9.29
N ILE A 23 5.29 -5.43 9.48
CA ILE A 23 6.46 -5.96 10.18
C ILE A 23 6.17 -6.18 11.66
N SER A 24 5.56 -5.20 12.34
CA SER A 24 5.21 -5.29 13.76
C SER A 24 4.25 -6.44 14.04
N LEU A 25 3.24 -6.62 13.19
CA LEU A 25 2.25 -7.67 13.34
C LEU A 25 2.83 -9.07 13.05
N HIS A 26 3.79 -9.14 12.11
CA HIS A 26 4.55 -10.35 11.86
C HIS A 26 5.51 -10.70 13.01
N GLN A 27 6.25 -9.73 13.56
CA GLN A 27 7.16 -9.95 14.68
C GLN A 27 6.42 -10.39 15.95
N LYS A 28 5.20 -9.87 16.17
CA LYS A 28 4.33 -10.30 17.27
C LYS A 28 3.66 -11.66 17.03
N ASN A 29 4.02 -12.36 15.94
CA ASN A 29 3.48 -13.64 15.50
C ASN A 29 1.94 -13.66 15.38
N LYS A 30 1.32 -12.47 15.27
CA LYS A 30 -0.14 -12.31 15.18
C LYS A 30 -0.65 -12.52 13.76
N MET A 31 0.21 -12.28 12.75
CA MET A 31 -0.20 -12.38 11.36
C MET A 31 0.96 -12.81 10.45
N PRO A 32 0.77 -13.79 9.55
CA PRO A 32 1.77 -14.13 8.57
C PRO A 32 1.90 -13.02 7.52
N LEU A 33 3.13 -12.76 7.05
CA LEU A 33 3.45 -11.76 6.01
C LEU A 33 2.56 -11.89 4.77
N TRP A 34 2.21 -13.12 4.42
CA TRP A 34 1.33 -13.40 3.27
C TRP A 34 -0.04 -12.74 3.42
N LEU A 35 -0.65 -12.91 4.59
CA LEU A 35 -1.96 -12.33 4.90
C LEU A 35 -1.86 -10.81 5.03
N SER A 36 -0.77 -10.29 5.59
CA SER A 36 -0.51 -8.84 5.63
C SER A 36 -0.41 -8.25 4.22
N GLY A 37 0.20 -8.96 3.27
CA GLY A 37 0.24 -8.57 1.86
C GLY A 37 -1.15 -8.46 1.24
N ILE A 38 -2.05 -9.43 1.52
CA ILE A 38 -3.46 -9.37 1.06
C ILE A 38 -4.15 -8.13 1.62
N CYS A 39 -4.03 -7.88 2.93
CA CYS A 39 -4.64 -6.72 3.56
C CYS A 39 -4.13 -5.41 2.96
N ILE A 40 -2.82 -5.26 2.75
CA ILE A 40 -2.23 -4.08 2.12
C ILE A 40 -2.79 -3.88 0.71
N SER A 41 -2.89 -4.95 -0.08
CA SER A 41 -3.43 -4.89 -1.45
C SER A 41 -4.90 -4.47 -1.49
N VAL A 42 -5.70 -4.80 -0.48
CA VAL A 42 -7.11 -4.34 -0.39
C VAL A 42 -7.20 -2.91 0.15
N ILE A 43 -6.32 -2.53 1.07
CA ILE A 43 -6.27 -1.18 1.64
C ILE A 43 -5.77 -0.15 0.61
N GLY A 44 -4.90 -0.54 -0.32
CA GLY A 44 -4.36 0.34 -1.37
C GLY A 44 -5.43 1.08 -2.19
N PRO A 45 -6.40 0.38 -2.80
CA PRO A 45 -7.51 1.00 -3.51
C PRO A 45 -8.38 1.90 -2.62
N ILE A 46 -8.55 1.56 -1.35
CA ILE A 46 -9.32 2.37 -0.39
C ILE A 46 -8.60 3.70 -0.14
N ILE A 47 -7.29 3.66 0.13
CA ILE A 47 -6.46 4.86 0.33
C ILE A 47 -6.44 5.71 -0.95
N ALA A 48 -6.35 5.08 -2.12
CA ALA A 48 -6.40 5.76 -3.41
C ALA A 48 -7.73 6.50 -3.62
N PHE A 49 -8.85 5.85 -3.31
CA PHE A 49 -10.17 6.47 -3.47
C PHE A 49 -10.36 7.63 -2.50
N MET A 50 -9.95 7.47 -1.24
CA MET A 50 -10.03 8.53 -0.23
C MET A 50 -9.14 9.72 -0.61
N SER A 51 -7.86 9.48 -0.92
CA SER A 51 -6.93 10.54 -1.33
C SER A 51 -7.37 11.24 -2.62
N GLY A 52 -7.83 10.48 -3.62
CA GLY A 52 -8.36 11.01 -4.88
C GLY A 52 -9.57 11.91 -4.67
N SER A 53 -10.51 11.52 -3.80
CA SER A 53 -11.66 12.36 -3.50
C SER A 53 -11.27 13.70 -2.86
N ILE A 54 -10.23 13.72 -2.03
CA ILE A 54 -9.71 14.94 -1.39
C ILE A 54 -8.98 15.80 -2.42
N PHE A 55 -8.10 15.20 -3.22
CA PHE A 55 -7.32 15.91 -4.23
C PHE A 55 -8.21 16.49 -5.34
N ILE A 56 -9.23 15.75 -5.81
CA ILE A 56 -10.18 16.25 -6.81
C ILE A 56 -10.98 17.44 -6.25
N LYS A 57 -11.45 17.36 -5.00
CA LYS A 57 -12.13 18.50 -4.34
C LYS A 57 -11.23 19.72 -4.22
N MET A 58 -9.97 19.54 -3.83
CA MET A 58 -8.99 20.64 -3.78
C MET A 58 -8.77 21.25 -5.17
N ALA A 59 -8.57 20.41 -6.19
CA ALA A 59 -8.37 20.88 -7.57
C ALA A 59 -9.59 21.64 -8.12
N HIS A 60 -10.81 21.17 -7.84
CA HIS A 60 -12.04 21.89 -8.20
C HIS A 60 -12.14 23.26 -7.51
N ASN A 61 -11.78 23.35 -6.23
CA ASN A 61 -11.74 24.64 -5.50
C ASN A 61 -10.70 25.61 -6.09
N GLU A 62 -9.65 25.09 -6.72
CA GLU A 62 -8.62 25.88 -7.42
C GLU A 62 -9.00 26.18 -8.89
N GLY A 63 -10.20 25.78 -9.34
CA GLY A 63 -10.69 26.05 -10.70
C GLY A 63 -10.18 25.07 -11.77
N SER A 64 -9.60 23.95 -11.37
CA SER A 64 -9.10 22.88 -12.25
C SER A 64 -10.10 21.75 -12.41
N THR A 65 -10.00 20.98 -13.51
CA THR A 65 -10.83 19.80 -13.81
C THR A 65 -10.56 18.60 -12.90
N GLY A 66 -9.49 18.65 -12.10
CA GLY A 66 -9.16 17.58 -11.13
C GLY A 66 -8.63 16.28 -11.75
N GLU A 67 -8.40 16.23 -13.06
CA GLU A 67 -7.92 15.03 -13.75
C GLU A 67 -6.55 14.58 -13.23
N GLY A 68 -5.61 15.52 -13.08
CA GLY A 68 -4.27 15.23 -12.54
C GLY A 68 -4.30 14.71 -11.10
N ALA A 69 -5.24 15.20 -10.29
CA ALA A 69 -5.48 14.71 -8.93
C ALA A 69 -6.01 13.27 -8.92
N GLY A 70 -6.93 12.94 -9.83
CA GLY A 70 -7.44 11.57 -10.01
C GLY A 70 -6.35 10.59 -10.45
N ILE A 71 -5.54 10.99 -11.44
CA ILE A 71 -4.40 10.18 -11.93
C ILE A 71 -3.37 9.98 -10.81
N GLY A 72 -3.02 11.04 -10.08
CA GLY A 72 -2.09 10.98 -8.95
C GLY A 72 -2.58 10.02 -7.85
N ALA A 73 -3.87 10.04 -7.53
CA ALA A 73 -4.44 9.13 -6.53
C ALA A 73 -4.47 7.67 -7.00
N ALA A 74 -4.79 7.42 -8.27
CA ALA A 74 -4.71 6.08 -8.85
C ALA A 74 -3.27 5.54 -8.80
N PHE A 75 -2.28 6.39 -9.07
CA PHE A 75 -0.86 6.05 -8.96
C PHE A 75 -0.46 5.66 -7.53
N ILE A 76 -0.92 6.40 -6.52
CA ILE A 76 -0.72 6.05 -5.10
C ILE A 76 -1.28 4.66 -4.81
N GLY A 77 -2.52 4.39 -5.25
CA GLY A 77 -3.17 3.10 -5.08
C GLY A 77 -2.37 1.94 -5.68
N LEU A 78 -1.93 2.10 -6.93
CA LEU A 78 -1.18 1.07 -7.64
C LEU A 78 0.15 0.75 -6.95
N ILE A 79 0.88 1.76 -6.46
CA ILE A 79 2.13 1.52 -5.73
C ILE A 79 1.87 0.78 -4.42
N ILE A 80 0.83 1.15 -3.68
CA ILE A 80 0.47 0.45 -2.43
C ILE A 80 0.09 -1.00 -2.72
N VAL A 81 -0.68 -1.25 -3.79
CA VAL A 81 -1.04 -2.61 -4.22
C VAL A 81 0.21 -3.41 -4.61
N ALA A 82 1.11 -2.82 -5.40
CA ALA A 82 2.38 -3.45 -5.76
C ALA A 82 3.21 -3.81 -4.52
N ASN A 83 3.23 -2.94 -3.51
CA ASN A 83 3.86 -3.22 -2.22
C ASN A 83 3.17 -4.40 -1.50
N GLY A 84 1.84 -4.44 -1.45
CA GLY A 84 1.10 -5.58 -0.89
C GLY A 84 1.41 -6.91 -1.58
N ILE A 85 1.54 -6.90 -2.92
CA ILE A 85 1.95 -8.07 -3.72
C ILE A 85 3.37 -8.52 -3.35
N LEU A 86 4.31 -7.60 -3.14
CA LEU A 86 5.67 -7.95 -2.70
C LEU A 86 5.64 -8.67 -1.35
N TYR A 87 4.91 -8.13 -0.37
CA TYR A 87 4.75 -8.76 0.94
C TYR A 87 4.08 -10.14 0.85
N PHE A 88 3.10 -10.28 -0.03
CA PHE A 88 2.45 -11.54 -0.33
C PHE A 88 3.47 -12.56 -0.86
N VAL A 89 4.21 -12.24 -1.93
CA VAL A 89 5.19 -13.16 -2.52
C VAL A 89 6.27 -13.57 -1.51
N ILE A 90 6.81 -12.60 -0.74
CA ILE A 90 7.80 -12.88 0.32
C ILE A 90 7.21 -13.81 1.39
N GLY A 91 5.94 -13.59 1.76
CA GLY A 91 5.20 -14.43 2.70
C GLY A 91 5.03 -15.88 2.21
N ILE A 92 4.68 -16.07 0.93
CA ILE A 92 4.59 -17.40 0.31
C ILE A 92 5.95 -18.11 0.35
N ILE A 93 7.00 -17.44 -0.13
CA ILE A 93 8.35 -18.04 -0.20
C ILE A 93 8.78 -18.50 1.19
N ARG A 94 8.59 -17.67 2.22
CA ARG A 94 8.88 -18.06 3.61
C ARG A 94 8.04 -19.25 4.08
N ALA A 95 6.77 -19.31 3.74
CA ALA A 95 5.90 -20.44 4.10
C ALA A 95 6.38 -21.75 3.43
N ILE A 96 6.71 -21.71 2.13
CA ILE A 96 7.23 -22.85 1.37
C ILE A 96 8.56 -23.33 1.95
N VAL A 97 9.51 -22.43 2.20
CA VAL A 97 10.83 -22.78 2.76
C VAL A 97 10.68 -23.42 4.15
N LYS A 98 9.78 -22.88 4.98
CA LYS A 98 9.50 -23.46 6.31
C LYS A 98 8.90 -24.86 6.20
N PHE A 99 8.01 -25.08 5.24
CA PHE A 99 7.39 -26.39 5.00
C PHE A 99 8.41 -27.40 4.45
N ALA A 100 9.26 -26.99 3.51
CA ALA A 100 10.33 -27.83 2.95
C ALA A 100 11.35 -28.25 4.02
N LYS A 101 11.81 -27.33 4.87
CA LYS A 101 12.72 -27.66 5.98
C LYS A 101 12.11 -28.61 7.00
N ARG A 102 10.79 -28.53 7.24
CA ARG A 102 10.08 -29.46 8.15
C ARG A 102 9.97 -30.89 7.62
N LYS A 103 10.13 -31.12 6.31
CA LYS A 103 10.10 -32.46 5.72
C LYS A 103 11.46 -33.15 5.66
N VAL A 104 12.55 -32.41 5.91
CA VAL A 104 13.93 -32.90 5.79
C VAL A 104 14.53 -33.31 7.15
N ILE A 105 13.81 -33.03 8.25
CA ILE A 105 14.13 -33.45 9.63
C ILE A 105 13.03 -34.43 10.05
#